data_AF-A0A662UEG3-F1
#
_entry.id   AF-A0A662UEG3-F1
#
_cell.length_a   1.000
_cell.length_b   1.000
_cell.length_c   1.000
_cell.angle_alpha   90.00
_cell.angle_beta   90.00
_cell.angle_gamma   90.00
#
_symmetry.space_group_name_H-M   'P 1'
#
loop_
_entity.id
_entity.type
_entity.pdbx_description
1 polymer ?
#
loop_
_entity_poly.entity_id
_entity_poly.type
_entity_poly.pdbx_seq_one_letter_code
_entity_poly.pdbx_strand_id
1 'polypeptide(L)'
;MTSPDLPLGRRVETLRLLTVISLLTVVLVFIVFEVLNLEPPESMRETIRRALRTPSTALLIFLALLAIEISSILILFLSKSSFWIALGILLLFVGSILLMLTVISSIEIILKEVETILRKLIENILGHHP
;
A
#
# COMPACT_ATOMS: atom_id res chain seq x y z
N MET A 1 -8.98 -3.26 -42.75
CA MET A 1 -9.58 -3.80 -41.52
C MET A 1 -9.22 -2.87 -40.38
N THR A 2 -10.10 -1.93 -40.08
CA THR A 2 -9.91 -0.91 -39.04
C THR A 2 -10.34 -1.47 -37.69
N SER A 3 -9.44 -1.33 -36.72
CA SER A 3 -9.62 -1.70 -35.31
C SER A 3 -10.91 -1.09 -34.74
N PRO A 4 -11.74 -1.83 -33.97
CA PRO A 4 -12.89 -1.24 -33.32
C PRO A 4 -12.40 -0.45 -32.09
N ASP A 5 -12.30 0.86 -32.25
CA ASP A 5 -12.08 1.78 -31.14
C ASP A 5 -13.25 1.70 -30.16
N LEU A 6 -13.04 0.96 -29.07
CA LEU A 6 -13.95 0.98 -27.91
C LEU A 6 -14.21 2.43 -27.49
N PRO A 7 -15.47 2.88 -27.36
CA PRO A 7 -15.80 4.27 -27.06
C PRO A 7 -15.15 4.70 -25.75
N LEU A 8 -14.48 5.84 -25.76
CA LEU A 8 -13.72 6.39 -24.62
C LEU A 8 -14.51 6.38 -23.31
N GLY A 9 -15.83 6.60 -23.37
CA GLY A 9 -16.73 6.51 -22.21
C GLY A 9 -16.70 5.16 -21.50
N ARG A 10 -16.73 4.04 -22.23
CA ARG A 10 -16.63 2.69 -21.64
C ARG A 10 -15.27 2.43 -21.00
N ARG A 11 -14.19 2.98 -21.58
CA ARG A 11 -12.83 2.81 -21.03
C ARG A 11 -12.71 3.53 -19.68
N VAL A 12 -13.26 4.74 -19.57
CA VAL A 12 -13.28 5.53 -18.32
C VAL A 12 -14.14 4.86 -17.24
N GLU A 13 -15.32 4.35 -17.60
CA GLU A 13 -16.16 3.58 -16.68
C GLU A 13 -15.45 2.33 -16.18
N THR A 14 -14.76 1.61 -17.06
CA THR A 14 -14.02 0.41 -16.66
C THR A 14 -12.84 0.75 -15.75
N LEU A 15 -12.12 1.85 -16.02
CA LEU A 15 -11.06 2.35 -15.16
C LEU A 15 -11.59 2.71 -13.76
N ARG A 16 -12.71 3.44 -13.70
CA ARG A 16 -13.38 3.74 -12.41
C ARG A 16 -13.75 2.47 -11.67
N LEU A 17 -14.32 1.49 -12.37
CA LEU A 17 -14.74 0.24 -11.75
C LEU A 17 -13.54 -0.56 -11.22
N LEU A 18 -12.43 -0.58 -11.96
CA LEU A 18 -11.18 -1.19 -11.51
C LEU A 18 -10.57 -0.48 -10.30
N THR A 19 -10.59 0.86 -10.27
CA THR A 19 -10.15 1.63 -9.09
C THR A 19 -10.99 1.30 -7.86
N VAL A 20 -12.32 1.21 -8.05
CA VAL A 20 -13.24 0.83 -6.97
C VAL A 20 -12.97 -0.60 -6.50
N ILE A 21 -12.75 -1.56 -7.41
CA ILE A 21 -12.39 -2.93 -7.06
C ILE A 21 -11.05 -2.97 -6.31
N SER A 22 -10.05 -2.19 -6.72
CA SER A 22 -8.76 -2.10 -6.04
C SER A 22 -8.93 -1.60 -4.61
N LEU A 23 -9.65 -0.49 -4.42
CA LEU A 23 -9.97 0.05 -3.09
C LEU A 23 -10.73 -0.98 -2.23
N LEU A 24 -11.72 -1.65 -2.81
CA LEU A 24 -12.46 -2.72 -2.12
C LEU A 24 -11.54 -3.87 -1.72
N THR A 25 -10.58 -4.24 -2.57
CA THR A 25 -9.63 -5.31 -2.29
C THR A 25 -8.71 -4.94 -1.14
N VAL A 26 -8.18 -3.71 -1.11
CA VAL A 26 -7.38 -3.20 0.01
C VAL A 26 -8.18 -3.23 1.31
N VAL A 27 -9.44 -2.78 1.29
CA VAL A 27 -10.32 -2.79 2.47
C VAL A 27 -10.64 -4.22 2.92
N LEU A 28 -10.94 -5.13 1.99
CA LEU A 28 -11.18 -6.54 2.29
C LEU A 28 -9.96 -7.21 2.90
N VAL A 29 -8.77 -6.97 2.35
CA VAL A 29 -7.50 -7.47 2.93
C VAL A 29 -7.33 -6.95 4.35
N PHE A 30 -7.62 -5.67 4.60
CA PHE A 30 -7.55 -5.08 5.92
C PHE A 30 -8.50 -5.76 6.92
N ILE A 31 -9.77 -5.94 6.52
CA ILE A 31 -10.78 -6.62 7.34
C ILE A 31 -10.37 -8.08 7.61
N VAL A 32 -9.86 -8.79 6.62
CA VAL A 32 -9.44 -10.19 6.78
C VAL A 32 -8.27 -10.29 7.76
N PHE A 33 -7.28 -9.39 7.66
CA PHE A 33 -6.15 -9.34 8.60
C PHE A 33 -6.62 -9.07 10.04
N GLU A 34 -7.52 -8.11 10.22
CA GLU A 34 -8.08 -7.76 11.52
C GLU A 34 -8.93 -8.90 12.11
N VAL A 35 -9.87 -9.47 11.33
CA VAL A 35 -10.79 -10.52 11.77
C VAL A 35 -10.04 -11.83 12.07
N LEU A 36 -9.02 -12.16 11.30
CA LEU A 36 -8.21 -13.36 11.51
C LEU A 36 -7.04 -13.12 12.48
N ASN A 37 -6.90 -11.90 13.01
CA ASN A 37 -5.81 -11.51 13.89
C ASN A 37 -4.44 -11.89 13.33
N LEU A 38 -4.29 -11.74 12.02
CA LEU A 38 -3.09 -12.13 11.29
C LEU A 38 -2.03 -11.05 11.50
N GLU A 39 -1.21 -11.23 12.52
CA GLU A 39 -0.02 -10.41 12.66
C GLU A 39 0.98 -10.75 11.55
N PRO A 40 1.52 -9.74 10.84
CA PRO A 40 2.59 -9.99 9.89
C PRO A 40 3.79 -10.60 10.62
N PRO A 41 4.44 -11.63 10.04
CA PRO A 41 5.57 -12.29 10.69
C PRO A 41 6.67 -11.28 11.02
N GLU A 42 7.28 -11.40 12.21
CA GLU A 42 8.23 -10.41 12.72
C GLU A 42 9.38 -10.11 11.75
N SER A 43 9.85 -11.12 11.01
CA SER A 43 10.90 -10.97 9.99
C SER A 43 10.50 -10.01 8.87
N MET A 44 9.22 -10.00 8.50
CA MET A 44 8.67 -9.09 7.48
C MET A 44 8.52 -7.68 8.04
N ARG A 45 8.04 -7.56 9.29
CA ARG A 45 7.90 -6.28 10.01
C ARG A 45 9.25 -5.59 10.19
N GLU A 46 10.27 -6.34 10.61
CA GLU A 46 11.65 -5.90 10.79
C GLU A 46 12.27 -5.42 9.45
N THR A 47 12.03 -6.17 8.37
CA THR A 47 12.54 -5.84 7.03
C THR A 47 11.90 -4.56 6.50
N ILE A 48 10.57 -4.42 6.62
CA ILE A 48 9.85 -3.21 6.23
C ILE A 48 10.32 -2.03 7.08
N ARG A 49 10.45 -2.20 8.39
CA ARG A 49 10.94 -1.14 9.29
C ARG A 49 12.34 -0.65 8.94
N ARG A 50 13.26 -1.55 8.56
CA ARG A 50 14.59 -1.17 8.07
C ARG A 50 14.50 -0.43 6.74
N ALA A 51 13.65 -0.89 5.83
CA ALA A 51 13.46 -0.30 4.53
C ALA A 51 12.82 1.11 4.61
N LEU A 52 11.98 1.36 5.61
CA LEU A 52 11.29 2.64 5.84
C LEU A 52 12.03 3.59 6.78
N ARG A 53 13.25 3.24 7.21
CA ARG A 53 14.05 4.07 8.12
C ARG A 53 14.41 5.43 7.50
N THR A 54 14.51 5.48 6.18
CA THR A 54 14.80 6.68 5.42
C THR A 54 13.54 7.14 4.68
N PRO A 55 13.09 8.41 4.86
CA PRO A 55 11.86 8.89 4.24
C PRO A 55 11.89 8.86 2.71
N SER A 56 13.07 9.04 2.10
CA SER A 56 13.27 8.89 0.66
C SER A 56 13.06 7.45 0.17
N THR A 57 13.52 6.47 0.94
CA THR A 57 13.34 5.04 0.63
C THR A 57 11.89 4.62 0.84
N ALA A 58 11.22 5.13 1.87
CA ALA A 58 9.79 4.92 2.08
C ALA A 58 8.95 5.45 0.90
N LEU A 59 9.28 6.65 0.40
CA LEU A 59 8.63 7.22 -0.77
C LEU A 59 8.85 6.38 -2.04
N LEU A 60 10.09 5.89 -2.26
CA LEU A 60 10.39 5.01 -3.38
C LEU A 60 9.66 3.67 -3.31
N ILE A 61 9.59 3.06 -2.12
CA ILE A 61 8.83 1.83 -1.90
C ILE A 61 7.35 2.06 -2.16
N PHE A 62 6.79 3.16 -1.65
CA PHE A 62 5.41 3.52 -1.89
C PHE A 62 5.11 3.68 -3.39
N LEU A 63 5.94 4.43 -4.12
CA LEU A 63 5.80 4.61 -5.56
C LEU A 63 5.93 3.29 -6.33
N ALA A 64 6.86 2.42 -5.93
CA ALA A 64 7.04 1.11 -6.54
C ALA A 64 5.81 0.20 -6.34
N LEU A 65 5.24 0.18 -5.12
CA LEU A 65 4.03 -0.58 -4.82
C LEU A 65 2.82 -0.03 -5.59
N LEU A 66 2.71 1.28 -5.73
CA LEU A 66 1.67 1.92 -6.51
C LEU A 66 1.80 1.58 -8.01
N ALA A 67 3.02 1.54 -8.53
CA ALA A 67 3.30 1.09 -9.89
C ALA A 67 2.95 -0.39 -10.10
N ILE A 68 3.18 -1.25 -9.09
CA ILE A 68 2.78 -2.66 -9.10
C ILE A 68 1.25 -2.77 -9.15
N GLU A 69 0.51 -2.02 -8.33
CA GLU A 69 -0.96 -2.05 -8.38
C GLU A 69 -1.49 -1.61 -9.75
N ILE A 70 -0.99 -0.48 -10.28
CA ILE A 70 -1.39 0.00 -11.61
C ILE A 70 -1.09 -1.03 -12.70
N SER A 71 0.10 -1.64 -12.67
CA SER A 71 0.50 -2.66 -13.63
C SER A 71 -0.38 -3.91 -13.53
N SER A 72 -0.75 -4.29 -12.31
CA SER A 72 -1.63 -5.44 -12.05
C SER A 72 -3.03 -5.20 -12.59
N ILE A 73 -3.60 -4.01 -12.36
CA ILE A 73 -4.87 -3.58 -12.94
C ILE A 73 -4.81 -3.61 -14.47
N LEU A 74 -3.69 -3.13 -15.04
CA LEU A 74 -3.50 -3.12 -16.49
C LEU A 74 -3.46 -4.54 -17.07
N ILE A 75 -2.78 -5.47 -16.39
CA ILE A 75 -2.74 -6.89 -16.76
C ILE A 75 -4.15 -7.49 -16.73
N LEU A 76 -4.93 -7.22 -15.68
CA LEU A 76 -6.31 -7.71 -15.57
C LEU A 76 -7.20 -7.18 -16.69
N PHE A 77 -7.00 -5.92 -17.07
CA PHE A 77 -7.83 -5.27 -18.08
C PHE A 77 -7.49 -5.68 -19.51
N LEU A 78 -6.18 -5.80 -19.82
CA LEU A 78 -5.72 -6.08 -21.18
C LEU A 78 -5.65 -7.58 -21.49
N SER A 79 -5.56 -8.43 -20.47
CA SER A 79 -5.40 -9.86 -20.68
C SER A 79 -6.72 -10.56 -21.03
N LYS A 80 -6.64 -11.45 -22.01
CA LYS A 80 -7.68 -12.43 -22.33
C LYS A 80 -7.35 -13.85 -21.85
N SER A 81 -6.16 -14.05 -21.31
CA SER A 81 -5.68 -15.35 -20.85
C SER A 81 -5.80 -15.45 -19.34
N SER A 82 -6.39 -16.57 -18.88
CA SER A 82 -6.64 -16.87 -17.47
C SER A 82 -5.36 -16.87 -16.63
N PHE A 83 -4.21 -17.24 -17.21
CA PHE A 83 -2.93 -17.20 -16.51
C PHE A 83 -2.53 -15.78 -16.10
N TRP A 84 -2.54 -14.85 -17.06
CA TRP A 84 -2.20 -13.45 -16.82
C TRP A 84 -3.22 -12.77 -15.92
N ILE A 85 -4.50 -13.14 -16.02
CA ILE A 85 -5.53 -12.66 -15.10
C ILE A 85 -5.21 -13.12 -13.67
N ALA A 86 -4.91 -14.41 -13.46
CA ALA A 86 -4.55 -14.93 -12.14
C ALA A 86 -3.28 -14.25 -11.60
N LEU A 87 -2.29 -14.01 -12.45
CA LEU A 87 -1.07 -13.27 -12.08
C LEU A 87 -1.39 -11.83 -11.66
N GLY A 88 -2.26 -11.13 -12.40
CA GLY A 88 -2.71 -9.78 -12.06
C GLY A 88 -3.45 -9.73 -10.71
N ILE A 89 -4.32 -10.72 -10.42
CA ILE A 89 -5.00 -10.81 -9.12
C ILE A 89 -3.98 -11.04 -7.99
N LEU A 90 -3.02 -11.95 -8.21
CA LEU A 90 -1.99 -12.24 -7.22
C LEU A 90 -1.12 -11.02 -6.92
N LEU A 91 -0.69 -10.29 -7.96
CA LEU A 91 0.11 -9.08 -7.81
C LEU A 91 -0.66 -7.95 -7.12
N LEU A 92 -1.95 -7.80 -7.41
CA LEU A 92 -2.83 -6.90 -6.65
C LEU A 92 -2.87 -7.28 -5.18
N PHE A 93 -3.14 -8.55 -4.88
CA PHE A 93 -3.26 -9.01 -3.49
C PHE A 93 -1.95 -8.80 -2.70
N VAL A 94 -0.82 -9.22 -3.26
CA VAL A 94 0.50 -9.06 -2.61
C VAL A 94 0.88 -7.58 -2.52
N GLY A 95 0.64 -6.80 -3.57
CA GLY A 95 0.90 -5.36 -3.60
C GLY A 95 0.12 -4.61 -2.51
N SER A 96 -1.17 -4.90 -2.37
CA SER A 96 -2.02 -4.30 -1.34
C SER A 96 -1.60 -4.68 0.08
N ILE A 97 -1.21 -5.93 0.34
CA ILE A 97 -0.65 -6.34 1.64
C ILE A 97 0.62 -5.54 1.95
N LEU A 98 1.55 -5.48 1.00
CA LEU A 98 2.80 -4.75 1.20
C LEU A 98 2.57 -3.24 1.41
N LEU A 99 1.60 -2.65 0.71
CA LEU A 99 1.24 -1.25 0.85
C LEU A 99 0.62 -0.98 2.23
N MET A 100 -0.29 -1.86 2.69
CA MET A 100 -0.87 -1.80 4.04
C MET A 100 0.22 -1.89 5.12
N LEU A 101 1.12 -2.87 5.02
CA LEU A 101 2.22 -3.04 5.99
C LEU A 101 3.19 -1.86 5.98
N THR A 102 3.44 -1.29 4.81
CA THR A 102 4.28 -0.10 4.65
C THR A 102 3.66 1.11 5.33
N VAL A 103 2.34 1.31 5.17
CA VAL A 103 1.60 2.39 5.82
C VAL A 103 1.60 2.22 7.34
N ILE A 104 1.26 1.03 7.84
CA ILE A 104 1.24 0.74 9.29
C ILE A 104 2.62 1.00 9.91
N SER A 105 3.67 0.47 9.29
CA SER A 105 5.04 0.66 9.77
C SER A 105 5.46 2.13 9.74
N SER A 106 5.04 2.88 8.72
CA SER A 106 5.31 4.33 8.64
C SER A 106 4.64 5.10 9.78
N ILE A 107 3.38 4.78 10.10
CA ILE A 107 2.64 5.38 11.21
C ILE A 107 3.33 5.08 12.55
N GLU A 108 3.73 3.82 12.79
CA GLU A 108 4.45 3.44 14.00
C GLU A 108 5.78 4.19 14.18
N ILE A 109 6.52 4.42 13.09
CA ILE A 109 7.76 5.20 13.12
C ILE A 109 7.48 6.65 13.48
N ILE A 110 6.49 7.28 12.83
CA ILE A 110 6.11 8.68 13.09
C ILE A 110 5.66 8.85 14.54
N LEU A 111 4.83 7.95 15.06
CA LEU A 111 4.36 8.00 16.46
C LEU A 111 5.52 7.96 17.46
N LYS A 112 6.53 7.10 17.22
CA LYS A 112 7.73 7.01 18.07
C LYS A 112 8.58 8.28 18.01
N GLU A 113 8.73 8.87 16.83
CA GLU A 113 9.44 10.15 16.68
C GLU A 113 8.71 11.29 17.40
N VAL A 114 7.38 11.37 17.25
CA VAL A 114 6.55 12.36 17.95
C VAL A 114 6.66 12.19 19.46
N GLU A 115 6.56 10.96 19.98
CA GLU A 115 6.72 10.69 21.42
C GLU A 115 8.10 11.16 21.92
N THR A 116 9.15 10.88 21.15
CA THR A 116 10.52 11.28 21.49
C THR A 116 10.69 12.80 21.52
N ILE A 117 10.11 13.50 20.53
CA ILE A 117 10.12 14.97 20.48
C ILE A 117 9.34 15.55 21.66
N LEU A 118 8.14 15.02 21.94
CA LEU A 118 7.31 15.48 23.05
C LEU A 118 8.03 15.30 24.39
N ARG A 119 8.67 14.14 24.61
CA ARG A 119 9.44 13.87 25.83
C ARG A 119 10.60 14.84 26.00
N LYS A 120 11.38 15.10 24.94
CA LYS A 120 12.45 16.10 24.96
C LYS A 120 11.94 17.51 25.23
N LEU A 121 10.78 17.87 24.68
CA LEU A 121 10.17 19.18 24.91
C LEU A 121 9.74 19.33 26.38
N ILE A 122 9.11 18.29 26.95
CA ILE A 122 8.69 18.25 28.36
C ILE A 122 9.90 18.32 29.29
N GLU A 123 10.96 17.55 29.03
CA GLU A 123 12.22 17.58 29.80
C GLU A 123 12.88 18.97 29.73
N ASN A 124 12.88 19.62 28.57
CA ASN A 124 13.47 20.95 28.41
C ASN A 124 12.67 22.03 29.14
N ILE A 125 11.34 21.93 29.18
CA ILE A 125 10.45 22.87 29.88
C ILE A 125 10.52 22.65 31.40
N LEU A 126 10.46 21.39 31.88
CA LEU A 126 10.52 21.06 33.30
C LEU A 126 11.93 21.18 33.89
N GLY A 127 12.97 20.95 33.10
CA GLY A 127 14.38 21.14 33.48
C GLY A 127 14.82 22.62 33.53
N HIS A 128 13.98 23.56 33.06
CA HIS A 128 14.21 25.00 33.09
C HIS A 128 13.51 25.71 34.27
N HIS A 129 13.10 24.99 35.32
CA HIS A 129 12.66 25.63 36.57
C HIS A 129 13.87 25.97 37.45
N PRO A 130 14.25 27.26 37.60
CA PRO A 130 15.15 27.70 38.67
C PRO A 130 14.50 27.58 40.06
#